data_AF-A0A965LMI9-F1
#
_entry.id   AF-A0A965LMI9-F1
#
_cell.length_a   1.000
_cell.length_b   1.000
_cell.length_c   1.000
_cell.angle_alpha   90.00
_cell.angle_beta   90.00
_cell.angle_gamma   90.00
#
_symmetry.space_group_name_H-M   'P 1'
#
loop_
_entity.id
_entity.type
_entity.pdbx_description
1 polymer ?
#
loop_
_entity_poly.entity_id
_entity_poly.type
_entity_poly.pdbx_seq_one_letter_code
_entity_poly.pdbx_strand_id
1 'polypeptide(L)'
;MKLLSRQLTLSAMWILLVMLWSVARICAVSVWLSEYGISTKIFAAVEISSSLIYGASSAKAVLNHVSKQRRSYLIWGLIACVSYIAPDAFVFVNSRSMPTIYYVVIVLLAVSFGAYAVFTIARAVRSR
;
A
#
# COMPACT_ATOMS: atom_id res chain seq x y z
N MET A 1 -7.21 22.89 18.79
CA MET A 1 -7.74 21.51 18.90
C MET A 1 -8.42 20.98 17.63
N LYS A 2 -9.31 21.72 16.94
CA LYS A 2 -10.06 21.21 15.75
C LYS A 2 -9.23 20.72 14.55
N LEU A 3 -8.04 21.29 14.30
CA LEU A 3 -7.18 20.87 13.17
C LEU A 3 -6.47 19.54 13.43
N LEU A 4 -5.98 19.33 14.67
CA LEU A 4 -5.33 18.09 15.09
C LEU A 4 -6.32 16.91 15.09
N SER A 5 -7.54 17.12 15.62
CA SER A 5 -8.58 16.09 15.62
C SER A 5 -8.96 15.68 14.19
N ARG A 6 -9.09 16.63 13.26
CA ARG A 6 -9.37 16.35 11.85
C ARG A 6 -8.25 15.53 11.18
N GLN A 7 -6.99 15.84 11.44
CA GLN A 7 -5.85 15.08 10.90
C GLN A 7 -5.80 13.65 11.46
N LEU A 8 -6.09 13.48 12.75
CA LEU A 8 -6.20 12.17 13.39
C LEU A 8 -7.34 11.34 12.80
N THR A 9 -8.54 11.93 12.62
CA THR A 9 -9.68 11.25 12.01
C THR A 9 -9.39 10.82 10.58
N LEU A 10 -8.82 11.69 9.75
CA LEU A 10 -8.46 11.35 8.37
C LEU A 10 -7.40 10.25 8.30
N SER A 11 -6.41 10.28 9.20
CA SER A 11 -5.37 9.23 9.26
C SER A 11 -5.97 7.89 9.69
N ALA A 12 -6.88 7.88 10.67
CA ALA A 12 -7.56 6.67 11.12
C ALA A 12 -8.49 6.10 10.03
N MET A 13 -9.26 6.96 9.35
CA MET A 13 -10.09 6.55 8.22
C MET A 13 -9.26 6.00 7.07
N TRP A 14 -8.10 6.60 6.79
CA TRP A 14 -7.17 6.11 5.79
C TRP A 14 -6.63 4.72 6.14
N ILE A 15 -6.19 4.53 7.39
CA ILE A 15 -5.72 3.22 7.86
C ILE A 15 -6.85 2.18 7.77
N LEU A 16 -8.08 2.53 8.14
CA LEU A 16 -9.24 1.64 7.99
C LEU A 16 -9.49 1.24 6.53
N LEU A 17 -9.41 2.19 5.59
CA LEU A 17 -9.54 1.89 4.15
C LEU A 17 -8.43 0.97 3.65
N VAL A 18 -7.18 1.22 4.07
CA VAL A 18 -6.03 0.37 3.75
C VAL A 18 -6.21 -1.04 4.32
N MET A 19 -6.73 -1.16 5.53
CA MET A 19 -7.03 -2.46 6.15
C MET A 19 -8.17 -3.19 5.43
N LEU A 20 -9.21 -2.48 4.99
CA LEU A 20 -10.29 -3.07 4.20
C LEU A 20 -9.78 -3.60 2.85
N TRP A 21 -8.89 -2.84 2.20
CA TRP A 21 -8.21 -3.28 0.99
C TRP A 21 -7.32 -4.50 1.22
N SER A 22 -6.60 -4.56 2.34
CA SER A 22 -5.81 -5.73 2.75
C SER A 22 -6.68 -6.99 2.87
N VAL A 23 -7.86 -6.89 3.49
CA VAL A 23 -8.80 -8.01 3.57
C VAL A 23 -9.19 -8.49 2.17
N ALA A 24 -9.50 -7.58 1.25
CA ALA A 24 -9.83 -7.94 -0.13
C ALA A 24 -8.66 -8.69 -0.82
N ARG A 25 -7.41 -8.26 -0.61
CA ARG A 25 -6.22 -8.95 -1.14
C ARG A 25 -6.01 -10.32 -0.52
N ILE A 26 -6.23 -10.47 0.79
CA ILE A 26 -6.14 -11.77 1.46
C ILE A 26 -7.18 -12.73 0.91
N CYS A 27 -8.42 -12.27 0.72
CA CYS A 27 -9.48 -13.05 0.07
C CYS A 27 -9.08 -13.46 -1.34
N ALA A 28 -8.56 -12.52 -2.15
CA ALA A 28 -8.09 -12.80 -3.51
C ALA A 28 -6.98 -13.86 -3.53
N VAL A 29 -5.99 -13.77 -2.65
CA VAL A 29 -4.91 -14.77 -2.56
C VAL A 29 -5.46 -16.11 -2.08
N SER A 30 -6.36 -16.12 -1.10
CA SER A 30 -6.95 -17.35 -0.58
C SER A 30 -7.73 -18.11 -1.65
N VAL A 31 -8.46 -17.39 -2.51
CA VAL A 31 -9.34 -17.99 -3.53
C VAL A 31 -8.58 -18.35 -4.79
N TRP A 32 -7.66 -17.50 -5.25
CA TRP A 32 -7.03 -17.67 -6.57
C TRP A 32 -5.57 -18.10 -6.54
N LEU A 33 -4.84 -17.87 -5.46
CA LEU A 33 -3.38 -18.08 -5.43
C LEU A 33 -2.92 -19.17 -4.46
N SER A 34 -3.80 -19.64 -3.56
CA SER A 34 -3.48 -20.67 -2.58
C SER A 34 -3.05 -22.00 -3.21
N GLU A 35 -3.57 -22.31 -4.41
CA GLU A 35 -3.21 -23.51 -5.19
C GLU A 35 -1.78 -23.47 -5.76
N TYR A 36 -1.18 -22.28 -5.90
CA TYR A 36 0.18 -22.10 -6.43
C TYR A 36 1.26 -22.12 -5.34
N GLY A 37 1.01 -22.81 -4.23
CA GLY A 37 1.97 -22.98 -3.13
C GLY A 37 2.12 -21.78 -2.20
N ILE A 38 1.27 -20.75 -2.35
CA ILE A 38 1.28 -19.57 -1.49
C ILE A 38 0.48 -19.88 -0.22
N SER A 39 1.16 -19.86 0.93
CA SER A 39 0.48 -20.01 2.23
C SER A 39 -0.32 -18.76 2.56
N THR A 40 -1.65 -18.86 2.47
CA THR A 40 -2.59 -17.77 2.79
C THR A 40 -2.37 -17.20 4.19
N LYS A 41 -2.02 -18.04 5.18
CA LYS A 41 -1.79 -17.59 6.56
C LYS A 41 -0.55 -16.69 6.67
N ILE A 42 0.54 -17.07 6.01
CA ILE A 42 1.78 -16.29 6.01
C ILE A 42 1.56 -15.01 5.20
N PHE A 43 0.92 -15.12 4.03
CA PHE A 43 0.55 -13.95 3.23
C PHE A 43 -0.32 -12.97 4.03
N ALA A 44 -1.33 -13.44 4.75
CA ALA A 44 -2.19 -12.58 5.58
C ALA A 44 -1.40 -11.85 6.66
N ALA A 45 -0.44 -12.51 7.33
CA ALA A 45 0.41 -11.85 8.31
C ALA A 45 1.31 -10.77 7.68
N VAL A 46 1.90 -11.07 6.52
CA VAL A 46 2.71 -10.11 5.75
C VAL A 46 1.85 -8.95 5.28
N GLU A 47 0.69 -9.21 4.70
CA GLU A 47 -0.23 -8.19 4.21
C GLU A 47 -0.70 -7.28 5.35
N ILE A 48 -1.24 -7.82 6.44
CA ILE A 48 -1.75 -7.02 7.56
C ILE A 48 -0.66 -6.14 8.17
N SER A 49 0.51 -6.73 8.46
CA SER A 49 1.63 -5.97 9.04
C SER A 49 2.12 -4.87 8.09
N SER A 50 2.25 -5.20 6.80
CA SER A 50 2.67 -4.27 5.77
C SER A 50 1.64 -3.15 5.56
N SER A 51 0.35 -3.47 5.53
CA SER A 51 -0.74 -2.51 5.39
C SER A 51 -0.84 -1.55 6.57
N LEU A 52 -0.62 -2.02 7.81
CA LEU A 52 -0.56 -1.14 8.98
C LEU A 52 0.61 -0.16 8.89
N ILE A 53 1.81 -0.66 8.55
CA ILE A 53 3.00 0.19 8.40
C ILE A 53 2.79 1.17 7.24
N TYR A 54 2.27 0.72 6.11
CA TYR A 54 1.95 1.55 4.95
C TYR A 54 0.95 2.66 5.31
N GLY A 55 -0.19 2.33 5.90
CA GLY A 55 -1.23 3.31 6.25
C GLY A 55 -0.71 4.39 7.22
N ALA A 56 0.07 3.99 8.23
CA ALA A 56 0.66 4.93 9.18
C ALA A 56 1.77 5.79 8.56
N SER A 57 2.67 5.18 7.79
CA SER A 57 3.81 5.88 7.16
C SER A 57 3.35 6.80 6.02
N SER A 58 2.38 6.39 5.21
CA SER A 58 1.82 7.23 4.13
C SER A 58 1.08 8.43 4.71
N ALA A 59 0.30 8.26 5.78
CA ALA A 59 -0.34 9.38 6.48
C ALA A 59 0.69 10.35 7.03
N LYS A 60 1.76 9.85 7.67
CA LYS A 60 2.88 10.69 8.13
C LYS A 60 3.59 11.39 6.97
N ALA A 61 3.79 10.73 5.84
CA ALA A 61 4.44 11.34 4.67
C ALA A 61 3.63 12.54 4.16
N VAL A 62 2.30 12.40 4.07
CA VAL A 62 1.38 13.48 3.66
C VAL A 62 1.40 14.63 4.68
N LEU A 63 1.32 14.35 5.98
CA LEU A 63 1.35 15.39 7.02
C LEU A 63 2.67 16.17 7.03
N ASN A 64 3.80 15.46 6.85
CA ASN A 64 5.12 16.08 6.77
C ASN A 64 5.31 16.89 5.47
N HIS A 65 4.69 16.46 4.37
CA HIS A 65 4.69 17.20 3.11
C HIS A 65 3.95 18.54 3.27
N VAL A 66 2.76 18.54 3.88
CA VAL A 66 2.01 19.77 4.19
C VAL A 66 2.80 20.69 5.13
N SER A 67 3.52 20.11 6.09
CA SER A 67 4.36 20.84 7.05
C SER A 67 5.72 21.28 6.49
N LYS A 68 5.98 21.10 5.18
CA LYS A 68 7.24 21.44 4.48
C LYS A 68 8.51 20.77 5.04
N GLN A 69 8.37 19.67 5.79
CA GLN A 69 9.51 18.94 6.37
C GLN A 69 10.12 17.95 5.36
N ARG A 70 11.01 18.44 4.50
CA ARG A 70 11.49 17.68 3.33
C ARG A 70 12.14 16.33 3.67
N ARG A 71 13.01 16.28 4.67
CA ARG A 71 13.70 15.03 5.05
C ARG A 71 12.73 13.99 5.62
N SER A 72 11.80 14.45 6.46
CA SER A 72 10.80 13.58 7.09
C SER A 72 9.82 13.00 6.06
N TYR A 73 9.34 13.81 5.10
CA TYR A 73 8.45 13.31 4.04
C TYR A 73 9.12 12.20 3.21
N LEU A 74 10.40 12.33 2.87
CA LEU A 74 11.13 11.32 2.07
C LEU A 74 11.28 10.00 2.83
N ILE A 75 11.65 10.05 4.12
CA ILE A 75 11.83 8.84 4.93
C ILE A 75 10.50 8.11 5.09
N TRP A 76 9.44 8.82 5.50
CA TRP A 76 8.12 8.20 5.66
C TRP A 76 7.52 7.75 4.32
N GLY A 77 7.80 8.46 3.23
CA GLY A 77 7.43 8.05 1.88
C GLY A 77 8.12 6.76 1.46
N LEU A 78 9.42 6.62 1.72
CA LEU A 78 10.17 5.39 1.41
C LEU A 78 9.65 4.20 2.21
N ILE A 79 9.40 4.38 3.51
CA ILE A 79 8.81 3.34 4.36
C ILE A 79 7.45 2.91 3.77
N ALA A 80 6.61 3.87 3.38
CA ALA A 80 5.33 3.56 2.75
C ALA A 80 5.50 2.77 1.45
N CYS A 81 6.44 3.15 0.58
CA CYS A 81 6.72 2.41 -0.66
C CYS A 81 7.15 0.97 -0.40
N VAL A 82 8.11 0.76 0.52
CA VAL A 82 8.61 -0.58 0.85
C VAL A 82 7.49 -1.44 1.43
N SER A 83 6.71 -0.90 2.37
CA SER A 83 5.59 -1.62 2.96
C SER A 83 4.48 -1.92 1.96
N TYR A 84 4.22 -1.05 0.98
CA TYR A 84 3.25 -1.32 -0.06
C TYR A 84 3.68 -2.49 -0.97
N ILE A 85 4.96 -2.56 -1.32
CA ILE A 85 5.51 -3.57 -2.25
C ILE A 85 5.73 -4.93 -1.58
N ALA A 86 6.03 -4.95 -0.27
CA ALA A 86 6.37 -6.15 0.49
C ALA A 86 5.44 -7.37 0.24
N PRO A 87 4.09 -7.24 0.32
CA PRO A 87 3.20 -8.37 0.06
C PRO A 87 3.24 -8.88 -1.39
N ASP A 88 3.40 -8.01 -2.39
CA ASP A 88 3.51 -8.43 -3.79
C ASP A 88 4.84 -9.16 -4.04
N ALA A 89 5.93 -8.66 -3.45
CA ALA A 89 7.20 -9.34 -3.47
C ALA A 89 7.12 -10.73 -2.82
N PHE A 90 6.37 -10.86 -1.72
CA PHE A 90 6.14 -12.17 -1.09
C PHE A 90 5.44 -13.14 -2.05
N VAL A 91 4.39 -12.70 -2.75
CA VAL A 91 3.69 -13.52 -3.75
C VAL A 91 4.64 -13.98 -4.85
N PHE A 92 5.42 -13.06 -5.42
CA PHE A 92 6.35 -13.38 -6.51
C PHE A 92 7.45 -14.36 -6.09
N VAL A 93 8.00 -14.22 -4.89
CA VAL A 93 9.09 -15.09 -4.39
C VAL A 93 8.57 -16.48 -4.00
N ASN A 94 7.34 -16.59 -3.49
CA ASN A 94 6.82 -17.84 -2.93
C ASN A 94 5.88 -18.61 -3.87
N SER A 95 5.44 -17.99 -4.97
CA SER A 95 4.65 -18.67 -5.99
C SER A 95 5.42 -19.83 -6.63
N ARG A 96 4.80 -21.02 -6.69
CA ARG A 96 5.31 -22.20 -7.40
C ARG A 96 4.37 -22.49 -8.57
N SER A 97 4.91 -22.40 -9.79
CA SER A 97 4.17 -22.74 -11.03
C SER A 97 2.90 -21.91 -11.25
N MET A 98 2.85 -20.66 -10.77
CA MET A 98 1.72 -19.76 -11.03
C MET A 98 1.67 -19.38 -12.53
N PRO A 99 0.50 -19.40 -13.18
CA PRO A 99 0.35 -18.96 -14.56
C PRO A 99 0.77 -17.49 -14.74
N THR A 100 1.42 -17.18 -15.86
CA THR A 100 1.94 -15.83 -16.18
C THR A 100 0.87 -14.73 -16.05
N ILE A 101 -0.40 -15.05 -16.33
CA ILE A 101 -1.51 -14.11 -16.26
C ILE A 101 -1.66 -13.47 -14.87
N TYR A 102 -1.43 -14.20 -13.78
CA TYR A 102 -1.55 -13.65 -12.43
C TYR A 102 -0.43 -12.64 -12.13
N TYR A 103 0.80 -12.90 -12.58
CA TYR A 103 1.89 -11.93 -12.48
C TYR A 103 1.56 -10.65 -13.24
N VAL A 104 1.04 -10.79 -14.47
CA VAL A 104 0.64 -9.65 -15.30
C VAL A 104 -0.43 -8.82 -14.59
N VAL A 105 -1.46 -9.45 -14.01
CA VAL A 105 -2.52 -8.74 -13.28
C VAL A 105 -1.97 -7.99 -12.07
N ILE A 106 -1.11 -8.61 -11.26
CA ILE A 106 -0.50 -7.96 -10.08
C ILE A 106 0.35 -6.75 -10.51
N VAL A 107 1.22 -6.93 -11.51
CA VAL A 107 2.06 -5.84 -12.03
C VAL A 107 1.20 -4.72 -12.62
N LEU A 108 0.15 -5.06 -13.37
CA LEU A 108 -0.74 -4.08 -13.97
C LEU A 108 -1.49 -3.27 -12.91
N LEU A 109 -1.97 -3.90 -11.83
CA LEU A 109 -2.58 -3.20 -10.70
C LEU A 109 -1.57 -2.27 -10.01
N ALA A 110 -0.38 -2.78 -9.70
CA ALA A 110 0.67 -2.00 -9.04
C ALA A 110 1.08 -0.76 -9.88
N VAL A 111 1.29 -0.95 -11.19
CA VAL A 111 1.64 0.13 -12.12
C VAL A 111 0.47 1.10 -12.28
N SER A 112 -0.78 0.63 -12.38
CA SER A 112 -1.94 1.50 -12.54
C SER A 112 -2.16 2.40 -11.32
N PHE A 113 -2.09 1.83 -10.11
CA PHE A 113 -2.21 2.62 -8.89
C PHE A 113 -1.02 3.54 -8.67
N GLY A 114 0.20 3.07 -8.95
CA GLY A 114 1.40 3.90 -8.89
C GLY A 114 1.35 5.07 -9.87
N ALA A 115 0.97 4.81 -11.13
CA ALA A 115 0.83 5.83 -12.16
C ALA A 115 -0.27 6.84 -11.81
N TYR A 116 -1.41 6.37 -11.29
CA TYR A 116 -2.47 7.26 -10.82
C TYR A 116 -2.00 8.16 -9.67
N ALA A 117 -1.24 7.61 -8.71
CA ALA A 117 -0.65 8.39 -7.63
C ALA A 117 0.33 9.45 -8.15
N VAL A 118 1.23 9.08 -9.07
CA VAL A 118 2.17 10.05 -9.68
C VAL A 118 1.42 11.12 -10.48
N PHE A 119 0.44 10.72 -11.28
CA PHE A 119 -0.36 11.65 -12.09
C PHE A 119 -1.10 12.68 -11.23
N THR A 120 -1.75 12.21 -10.16
CA THR A 120 -2.49 13.09 -9.25
C THR A 120 -1.57 14.08 -8.53
N ILE A 121 -0.40 13.61 -8.09
CA ILE A 121 0.63 14.47 -7.46
C ILE A 121 1.18 15.49 -8.48
N ALA A 122 1.56 15.04 -9.69
CA ALA A 122 2.12 15.91 -10.72
C ALA A 122 1.12 17.01 -11.13
N ARG A 123 -0.17 16.65 -11.24
CA ARG A 123 -1.24 17.61 -11.51
C ARG A 123 -1.40 18.62 -10.36
N ALA A 124 -1.34 18.17 -9.11
CA ALA A 124 -1.45 19.05 -7.94
C ALA A 124 -0.28 20.02 -7.82
N VAL A 125 0.93 19.63 -8.24
CA VAL A 125 2.10 20.49 -8.29
C VAL A 125 1.97 21.54 -9.41
N ARG A 126 1.48 21.17 -10.58
CA ARG A 126 1.33 22.09 -11.73
C ARG A 126 0.25 23.16 -11.52
N SER A 127 -0.76 22.90 -10.70
CA SER A 127 -1.85 23.84 -10.40
C SER A 127 -1.55 24.86 -9.30
N ARG A 128 -0.33 24.83 -8.71
CA ARG A 128 0.14 25.81 -7.72
C ARG A 128 1.16 26.74 -8.35
#